data_AF-A0A1W2CUL9-F1
#
_entry.id   AF-A0A1W2CUL9-F1
#
_cell.length_a   1.000
_cell.length_b   1.000
_cell.length_c   1.000
_cell.angle_alpha   90.00
_cell.angle_beta   90.00
_cell.angle_gamma   90.00
#
_symmetry.space_group_name_H-M   'P 1'
#
loop_
_entity.id
_entity.type
_entity.pdbx_description
1 polymer ?
#
loop_
_entity_poly.entity_id
_entity_poly.type
_entity_poly.pdbx_seq_one_letter_code
_entity_poly.pdbx_strand_id
1 'polypeptide(L)'
;MTAKEAVEDPRIAARYEELLAAHLGFYEALRLRERRPRSAAQRQFQDVAWGRAEPASEHEKAYVWHLRRHRIAPFNPGAPSQHIDDAMTEFEPGSRPVSSEVGVKWDNAWREIRGGREFW
;
A
#
# COMPACT_ATOMS: atom_id res chain seq x y z
N MET A 1 -2.80 11.13 -19.50
CA MET A 1 -1.67 11.65 -18.73
C MET A 1 -1.42 10.76 -17.51
N THR A 2 -0.27 10.08 -17.44
CA THR A 2 0.07 9.03 -16.46
C THR A 2 1.03 9.55 -15.40
N ALA A 3 1.06 8.94 -14.22
CA ALA A 3 2.01 9.28 -13.14
C ALA A 3 3.50 9.09 -13.53
N LYS A 4 3.78 8.50 -14.70
CA LYS A 4 5.12 8.39 -15.28
C LYS A 4 5.58 9.71 -15.93
N GLU A 5 4.67 10.46 -16.55
CA GLU A 5 4.98 11.74 -17.21
C GLU A 5 5.42 12.83 -16.22
N ALA A 6 4.91 12.79 -14.98
CA ALA A 6 5.32 13.72 -13.90
C ALA A 6 6.76 13.53 -13.41
N VAL A 7 7.37 12.37 -13.70
CA VAL A 7 8.80 12.13 -13.44
C VAL A 7 9.64 12.77 -14.55
N GLU A 8 9.06 13.00 -15.73
CA GLU A 8 9.76 13.44 -16.93
C GLU A 8 9.57 14.96 -17.20
N ASP A 9 8.49 15.60 -16.72
CA ASP A 9 8.22 17.04 -16.90
C ASP A 9 8.22 17.84 -15.56
N PRO A 10 9.13 18.83 -15.39
CA PRO A 10 9.21 19.64 -14.18
C PRO A 10 7.98 20.52 -13.91
N ARG A 11 7.21 20.89 -14.94
CA ARG A 11 5.98 21.70 -14.78
C ARG A 11 4.87 20.88 -14.13
N ILE A 12 4.78 19.60 -14.47
CA ILE A 12 3.83 18.67 -13.87
C ILE A 12 4.21 18.37 -12.43
N ALA A 13 5.50 18.19 -12.14
CA ALA A 13 5.99 18.03 -10.78
C ALA A 13 5.63 19.24 -9.90
N ALA A 14 5.87 20.48 -10.37
CA ALA A 14 5.50 21.69 -9.63
C ALA A 14 3.99 21.76 -9.35
N ARG A 15 3.16 21.40 -10.33
CA ARG A 15 1.71 21.36 -10.16
C ARG A 15 1.26 20.33 -9.11
N TYR A 16 1.93 19.18 -9.06
CA TYR A 16 1.63 18.14 -8.06
C TYR A 16 2.08 18.57 -6.67
N GLU A 17 3.22 19.23 -6.55
CA GLU A 17 3.69 19.78 -5.29
C GLU A 17 2.71 20.83 -4.72
N GLU A 18 2.15 21.71 -5.56
CA GLU A 18 1.09 22.65 -5.16
C GLU A 18 -0.16 21.92 -4.61
N LEU A 19 -0.64 20.90 -5.32
CA LEU A 19 -1.81 20.12 -4.91
C LEU A 19 -1.56 19.36 -3.60
N LEU A 20 -0.38 18.79 -3.44
CA LEU A 20 0.01 18.08 -2.23
C LEU A 20 0.16 19.04 -1.05
N ALA A 21 0.75 20.21 -1.24
CA ALA A 21 0.86 21.22 -0.18
C ALA A 21 -0.51 21.62 0.39
N ALA A 22 -1.55 21.68 -0.44
CA ALA A 22 -2.90 22.04 -0.02
C ALA A 22 -3.70 20.87 0.59
N HIS A 23 -3.45 19.64 0.15
CA HIS A 23 -4.38 18.52 0.39
C HIS A 23 -3.78 17.26 0.98
N LEU A 24 -2.46 17.20 1.22
CA LEU A 24 -1.79 15.98 1.67
C LEU A 24 -2.42 15.37 2.92
N GLY A 25 -2.70 16.17 3.96
CA GLY A 25 -3.31 15.67 5.20
C GLY A 25 -4.69 15.05 4.98
N PHE A 26 -5.47 15.57 4.02
CA PHE A 26 -6.75 14.96 3.65
C PHE A 26 -6.58 13.63 2.91
N TYR A 27 -5.59 13.55 2.02
CA TYR A 27 -5.27 12.32 1.28
C TYR A 27 -4.77 11.21 2.20
N GLU A 28 -3.88 11.53 3.14
CA GLU A 28 -3.39 10.59 4.13
C GLU A 28 -4.51 10.08 5.03
N ALA A 29 -5.36 10.97 5.55
CA ALA A 29 -6.50 10.57 6.37
C ALA A 29 -7.48 9.64 5.62
N LEU A 30 -7.68 9.85 4.31
CA LEU A 30 -8.47 8.94 3.48
C LEU A 30 -7.76 7.59 3.30
N ARG A 31 -6.47 7.59 2.98
CA ARG A 31 -5.70 6.36 2.74
C ARG A 31 -5.56 5.51 3.99
N LEU A 32 -5.30 6.14 5.14
CA LEU A 32 -5.15 5.50 6.45
C LEU A 32 -6.49 5.11 7.09
N ARG A 33 -7.61 5.41 6.44
CA ARG A 33 -8.99 5.17 6.93
C ARG A 33 -9.34 5.93 8.22
N GLU A 34 -8.55 6.92 8.61
CA GLU A 34 -8.89 7.85 9.70
C GLU A 34 -10.15 8.65 9.36
N ARG A 35 -10.35 8.91 8.07
CA ARG A 35 -11.57 9.52 7.53
C ARG A 35 -12.31 8.57 6.61
N ARG A 36 -13.60 8.35 6.89
CA ARG A 36 -14.48 7.59 5.98
C ARG A 36 -14.78 8.38 4.71
N PRO A 37 -14.69 7.76 3.51
CA PRO A 37 -15.07 8.40 2.26
C PRO A 37 -16.58 8.65 2.23
N ARG A 38 -16.96 9.90 1.95
CA ARG A 38 -18.34 10.38 1.89
C ARG A 38 -18.90 10.46 0.46
N SER A 39 -18.06 10.31 -0.56
CA SER A 39 -18.45 10.36 -1.96
C SER A 39 -17.84 9.23 -2.79
N ALA A 40 -18.39 9.00 -3.99
CA ALA A 40 -17.83 8.03 -4.94
C ALA A 40 -16.40 8.40 -5.35
N ALA A 41 -16.11 9.69 -5.54
CA ALA A 41 -14.76 10.18 -5.85
C ALA A 41 -13.77 9.90 -4.71
N GLN A 42 -14.19 10.02 -3.44
CA GLN A 42 -13.32 9.70 -2.30
C GLN A 42 -13.09 8.19 -2.15
N ARG A 43 -14.06 7.36 -2.53
CA ARG A 43 -13.89 5.90 -2.60
C ARG A 43 -12.91 5.53 -3.72
N GLN A 44 -13.09 6.08 -4.92
CA GLN A 44 -12.16 5.91 -6.04
C GLN A 44 -10.74 6.31 -5.64
N PHE A 45 -10.57 7.49 -5.04
CA PHE A 45 -9.27 7.96 -4.56
C PHE A 45 -8.61 6.96 -3.62
N GLN A 46 -9.39 6.38 -2.70
CA GLN A 46 -8.92 5.39 -1.74
C GLN A 46 -8.51 4.08 -2.42
N ASP A 47 -9.29 3.61 -3.41
CA ASP A 47 -8.95 2.43 -4.22
C ASP A 47 -7.66 2.65 -5.02
N VAL A 48 -7.47 3.83 -5.60
CA VAL A 48 -6.24 4.22 -6.28
C VAL A 48 -5.05 4.27 -5.31
N ALA A 49 -5.22 4.86 -4.11
CA ALA A 49 -4.18 4.93 -3.10
C ALA A 49 -3.71 3.55 -2.58
N TRP A 50 -4.56 2.52 -2.71
CA TRP A 50 -4.25 1.12 -2.43
C TRP A 50 -3.90 0.30 -3.67
N GLY A 51 -3.73 0.94 -4.85
CA GLY A 51 -3.33 0.29 -6.09
C GLY A 51 -4.39 -0.68 -6.65
N ARG A 52 -5.65 -0.50 -6.27
CA ARG A 52 -6.78 -1.31 -6.76
C ARG A 52 -7.44 -0.72 -8.01
N ALA A 53 -7.16 0.55 -8.30
CA ALA A 53 -7.68 1.26 -9.46
C ALA A 53 -6.61 2.18 -10.04
N GLU A 54 -6.75 2.52 -11.32
CA GLU A 54 -5.88 3.48 -12.00
C GLU A 54 -6.28 4.93 -11.65
N PRO A 55 -5.31 5.86 -11.50
CA PRO A 55 -5.59 7.26 -11.22
C PRO A 55 -6.24 7.96 -12.41
N ALA A 56 -7.42 8.55 -12.22
CA ALA A 56 -8.15 9.24 -13.27
C ALA A 56 -8.01 10.76 -13.18
N SER A 57 -8.03 11.31 -11.96
CA SER A 57 -7.98 12.74 -11.67
C SER A 57 -6.57 13.24 -11.35
N GLU A 58 -6.35 14.55 -11.47
CA GLU A 58 -5.06 15.18 -11.13
C GLU A 58 -4.70 14.99 -9.64
N HIS A 59 -5.69 15.01 -8.75
CA HIS A 59 -5.46 14.75 -7.32
C HIS A 59 -4.96 13.32 -7.07
N GLU A 60 -5.54 12.35 -7.75
CA GLU A 60 -5.12 10.94 -7.67
C GLU A 60 -3.72 10.75 -8.24
N LYS A 61 -3.42 11.35 -9.39
CA LYS A 61 -2.08 11.27 -10.00
C LYS A 61 -1.01 11.92 -9.14
N ALA A 62 -1.29 13.11 -8.59
CA ALA A 62 -0.39 13.80 -7.67
C ALA A 62 -0.10 12.94 -6.43
N TYR A 63 -1.13 12.28 -5.89
CA TYR A 63 -0.96 11.42 -4.73
C TYR A 63 -0.20 10.12 -5.06
N VAL A 64 -0.50 9.46 -6.18
CA VAL A 64 0.27 8.29 -6.63
C VAL A 64 1.74 8.65 -6.89
N TRP A 65 2.01 9.82 -7.47
CA TRP A 65 3.37 10.33 -7.64
C TRP A 65 4.08 10.50 -6.29
N HIS A 66 3.40 11.08 -5.29
CA HIS A 66 3.93 11.17 -3.92
C HIS A 66 4.22 9.79 -3.32
N LEU A 67 3.28 8.84 -3.41
CA LEU A 67 3.48 7.48 -2.89
C LEU A 67 4.68 6.78 -3.56
N ARG A 68 4.86 6.94 -4.88
CA ARG A 68 6.01 6.42 -5.62
C ARG A 68 7.33 7.07 -5.18
N ARG A 69 7.37 8.40 -5.08
CA ARG A 69 8.54 9.17 -4.64
C ARG A 69 9.02 8.74 -3.25
N HIS A 70 8.08 8.46 -2.35
CA HIS A 70 8.38 8.02 -0.99
C HIS A 70 8.43 6.50 -0.82
N ARG A 71 8.34 5.71 -1.90
CA ARG A 71 8.36 4.24 -1.87
C ARG A 71 7.34 3.64 -0.91
N ILE A 72 6.14 4.19 -0.92
CA ILE A 72 5.07 3.78 -0.02
C ILE A 72 4.20 2.72 -0.70
N ALA A 73 3.87 1.65 0.02
CA ALA A 73 3.01 0.58 -0.48
C ALA A 73 1.63 1.10 -0.97
N PRO A 74 1.12 0.56 -2.10
CA PRO A 74 1.68 -0.55 -2.89
C PRO A 74 2.71 -0.12 -3.95
N PHE A 75 3.04 1.16 -4.04
CA PHE A 75 3.88 1.73 -5.10
C PHE A 75 5.38 1.69 -4.80
N ASN A 76 5.81 0.79 -3.91
CA ASN A 76 7.21 0.53 -3.63
C ASN A 76 7.74 -0.56 -4.60
N PRO A 77 8.63 -0.26 -5.55
CA PRO A 77 9.13 -1.24 -6.53
C PRO A 77 10.12 -2.30 -5.98
N GLY A 78 10.08 -2.65 -4.70
CA GLY A 78 10.86 -3.76 -4.11
C GLY A 78 10.71 -3.81 -2.58
N ALA A 79 10.58 -4.94 -1.89
CA ALA A 79 11.02 -6.29 -2.22
C ALA A 79 9.88 -7.22 -2.67
N PRO A 80 10.18 -8.34 -3.37
CA PRO A 80 9.26 -9.47 -3.37
C PRO A 80 8.84 -9.73 -1.93
N SER A 81 7.55 -10.00 -1.70
CA SER A 81 7.13 -10.61 -0.43
C SER A 81 8.12 -11.74 -0.15
N GLN A 82 8.90 -11.66 0.93
CA GLN A 82 9.70 -12.80 1.36
C GLN A 82 8.71 -13.96 1.43
N HIS A 83 8.87 -14.94 0.53
CA HIS A 83 8.12 -16.16 0.68
C HIS A 83 8.48 -16.68 2.07
N ILE A 84 7.53 -17.23 2.82
CA ILE A 84 7.81 -17.75 4.17
C ILE A 84 9.02 -18.70 4.14
N ASP A 85 9.22 -19.41 3.03
CA ASP A 85 10.38 -20.26 2.76
C ASP A 85 11.74 -19.52 2.79
N ASP A 86 11.81 -18.27 2.31
CA ASP A 86 13.04 -17.46 2.34
C ASP A 86 13.39 -17.03 3.77
N ALA A 87 12.39 -16.63 4.56
CA ALA A 87 12.57 -16.27 5.98
C ALA A 87 12.97 -17.48 6.85
N MET A 88 12.64 -18.70 6.41
CA MET A 88 12.92 -19.96 7.13
C MET A 88 14.32 -20.51 6.83
N THR A 89 15.05 -19.94 5.87
CA THR A 89 16.40 -20.38 5.48
C THR A 89 17.47 -19.97 6.50
N GLU A 90 17.23 -18.90 7.27
CA GLU A 90 18.12 -18.44 8.35
C GLU A 90 18.04 -19.31 9.62
N PHE A 91 17.05 -20.20 9.73
CA PHE A 91 16.88 -21.10 10.87
C PHE A 91 17.44 -22.48 10.59
N GLU A 92 18.27 -22.98 11.52
CA GLU A 92 18.79 -24.35 11.45
C GLU A 92 17.64 -25.37 11.36
N PRO A 93 17.80 -26.49 10.63
CA PRO A 93 16.73 -27.44 10.34
C PRO A 93 15.91 -27.94 11.56
N GLY A 94 16.51 -27.94 12.76
CA GLY A 94 15.86 -28.35 14.01
C GLY A 94 15.16 -27.24 14.82
N SER A 95 15.31 -25.98 14.41
CA SER A 95 14.70 -24.80 15.08
C SER A 95 13.52 -24.22 14.30
N ARG A 96 13.12 -24.88 13.20
CA ARG A 96 11.98 -24.48 12.38
C ARG A 96 10.67 -24.79 13.13
N PRO A 97 9.69 -23.86 13.16
CA PRO A 97 8.36 -24.16 13.66
C PRO A 97 7.81 -25.39 12.95
N VAL A 98 7.54 -26.44 13.70
CA VAL A 98 7.09 -27.73 13.17
C VAL A 98 5.74 -27.52 12.51
N SER A 99 5.60 -27.93 11.25
CA SER A 99 4.32 -27.99 10.52
C SER A 99 3.44 -29.14 11.02
N SER A 100 3.35 -29.33 12.34
CA SER A 100 2.37 -30.21 12.96
C SER A 100 1.12 -29.38 13.31
N GLU A 101 -0.03 -30.03 13.48
CA GLU A 101 -1.33 -29.37 13.74
C GLU A 101 -1.31 -28.33 14.87
N VAL A 102 -0.33 -28.42 15.78
CA VAL A 102 -0.10 -27.45 16.87
C VAL A 102 0.44 -26.11 16.34
N GLY A 103 1.31 -26.12 15.33
CA GLY A 103 1.83 -24.92 14.66
C GLY A 103 0.75 -24.15 13.89
N VAL A 104 -0.19 -24.86 13.27
CA VAL A 104 -1.37 -24.28 12.60
C VAL A 104 -2.25 -23.51 13.58
N LYS A 105 -2.35 -23.99 14.84
CA LYS A 105 -3.13 -23.33 15.88
C LYS A 105 -2.49 -22.02 16.35
N TRP A 106 -1.16 -21.98 16.42
CA TRP A 106 -0.40 -20.74 16.69
C TRP A 106 -0.47 -19.77 15.51
N ASP A 107 -0.36 -20.24 14.27
CA ASP A 107 -0.48 -19.41 13.06
C ASP A 107 -1.88 -18.78 12.93
N ASN A 108 -2.93 -19.55 13.26
CA ASN A 108 -4.31 -19.04 13.31
C ASN A 108 -4.51 -18.02 14.44
N ALA A 109 -3.97 -18.25 15.63
CA ALA A 109 -4.05 -17.29 16.73
C ALA A 109 -3.35 -15.95 16.39
N TRP A 110 -2.21 -16.01 15.69
CA TRP A 110 -1.51 -14.81 15.20
C TRP A 110 -2.27 -14.10 14.06
N ARG A 111 -2.94 -14.83 13.16
CA ARG A 111 -3.81 -14.27 12.12
C ARG A 111 -5.07 -13.62 12.69
N GLU A 112 -5.64 -14.17 13.76
CA GLU A 112 -6.83 -13.64 14.42
C GLU A 112 -6.53 -12.31 15.14
N ILE A 113 -5.35 -12.20 15.79
CA ILE A 113 -4.89 -10.98 16.47
C ILE A 113 -4.60 -9.83 15.48
N ARG A 114 -4.17 -10.11 14.24
CA ARG A 114 -3.96 -9.08 13.20
C ARG A 114 -5.21 -8.74 12.37
N GLY A 115 -6.38 -9.24 12.77
CA GLY A 115 -7.64 -8.94 12.10
C GLY A 115 -7.76 -9.69 10.79
N GLY A 116 -8.24 -10.93 10.90
CA GLY A 116 -8.62 -11.77 9.77
C GLY A 116 -9.47 -11.00 8.76
N ARG A 117 -8.93 -10.83 7.56
CA ARG A 117 -9.71 -10.64 6.35
C ARG A 117 -9.17 -11.61 5.32
N GLU A 118 -9.93 -12.68 5.21
CA GLU A 118 -9.78 -13.82 4.32
C GLU A 118 -9.66 -13.34 2.86
N PHE A 119 -8.66 -13.84 2.14
CA PHE A 119 -8.64 -13.84 0.68
C PHE A 119 -9.06 -15.26 0.25
N TRP A 120 -10.28 -15.36 -0.29
CA TRP A 120 -10.66 -16.40 -1.24
C TRP A 120 -10.13 -16.01 -2.63
#